data_AF-A0AAF0FRW2-F1
#
_entry.id   AF-A0AAF0FRW2-F1
#
_cell.length_a   1.000
_cell.length_b   1.000
_cell.length_c   1.000
_cell.angle_alpha   90.00
_cell.angle_beta   90.00
_cell.angle_gamma   90.00
#
_symmetry.space_group_name_H-M   'P 1'
#
loop_
_entity.id
_entity.type
_entity.pdbx_description
1 polymer ?
#
loop_
_entity_poly.entity_id
_entity_poly.type
_entity_poly.pdbx_seq_one_letter_code
_entity_poly.pdbx_strand_id
1 'polypeptide(L)'
;MEEKTLLKLLIIVIIILMASVIGNVLLYMGITEANTNTFTSLKNTSETAEVPDSISYMDYSGAYFEGADLSGINGYKAILTGADLRSADLHGAKLTLADLSGADLREADLIGAKLDYAILRGTDLRGADLSFADLRGADLTDADLTNALIEGTDIRWIKGEYKR
;
A
#
# COMPACT_ATOMS: atom_id res chain seq x y z
N MET A 1 25.55 -16.94 -19.41
CA MET A 1 24.70 -16.82 -18.20
C MET A 1 25.29 -17.73 -17.16
N GLU A 2 25.77 -17.19 -16.05
CA GLU A 2 26.39 -18.02 -15.00
C GLU A 2 25.34 -18.92 -14.36
N GLU A 3 25.72 -20.13 -13.95
CA GLU A 3 24.87 -21.15 -13.32
C GLU A 3 24.07 -20.60 -12.12
N LYS A 4 24.65 -19.64 -11.40
CA LYS A 4 23.98 -18.89 -10.32
C LYS A 4 22.80 -18.04 -10.80
N THR A 5 22.82 -17.55 -12.04
CA THR A 5 21.74 -16.73 -12.63
C THR A 5 20.56 -17.62 -13.04
N LEU A 6 20.84 -18.81 -13.59
CA LEU A 6 19.81 -19.79 -13.95
C LEU A 6 19.13 -20.39 -12.72
N LEU A 7 19.90 -20.67 -11.66
CA LEU A 7 19.35 -21.17 -10.40
C LEU A 7 18.47 -20.11 -9.71
N LYS A 8 18.86 -18.83 -9.77
CA LYS A 8 18.04 -17.71 -9.29
C LYS A 8 16.72 -17.59 -10.06
N LEU A 9 16.77 -17.66 -11.39
CA LEU A 9 15.57 -17.61 -12.23
C LEU A 9 14.63 -18.79 -11.96
N LEU A 10 15.19 -19.99 -11.77
CA LEU A 10 14.43 -21.20 -11.48
C LEU A 10 13.71 -21.12 -10.13
N ILE A 11 14.36 -20.59 -9.09
CA ILE A 11 13.76 -20.41 -7.75
C ILE A 11 12.65 -19.35 -7.78
N ILE A 12 12.85 -18.24 -8.50
CA ILE A 12 11.84 -17.18 -8.67
C ILE A 12 10.60 -17.71 -9.39
N VAL A 13 10.80 -18.46 -10.49
CA VAL A 13 9.71 -19.08 -11.24
C VAL A 13 8.98 -20.11 -10.37
N ILE A 14 9.68 -20.88 -9.53
CA ILE A 14 9.06 -21.82 -8.59
C ILE A 14 8.23 -21.09 -7.52
N ILE A 15 8.69 -19.96 -6.98
CA ILE A 15 7.96 -19.19 -5.96
C ILE A 15 6.71 -18.52 -6.55
N ILE A 16 6.79 -17.98 -7.76
CA ILE A 16 5.65 -17.39 -8.48
C ILE A 16 4.63 -18.47 -8.84
N LEU A 17 5.09 -19.62 -9.34
CA LEU A 17 4.22 -20.76 -9.63
C LEU A 17 3.61 -21.34 -8.34
N MET A 18 4.35 -21.40 -7.23
CA MET A 18 3.82 -21.85 -5.95
C MET A 18 2.78 -20.87 -5.39
N ALA A 19 2.97 -19.55 -5.53
CA ALA A 19 1.98 -18.56 -5.11
C ALA A 19 0.70 -18.60 -5.97
N SER A 20 0.82 -18.78 -7.29
CA SER A 20 -0.35 -18.89 -8.18
C SER A 20 -1.04 -20.26 -8.07
N VAL A 21 -0.29 -21.33 -7.79
CA VAL A 21 -0.84 -22.69 -7.60
C VAL A 21 -1.49 -22.81 -6.23
N ILE A 22 -0.92 -22.27 -5.16
CA ILE A 22 -1.52 -22.32 -3.82
C ILE A 22 -2.81 -21.49 -3.79
N GLY A 23 -2.84 -20.31 -4.41
CA GLY A 23 -4.08 -19.52 -4.55
C GLY A 23 -5.20 -20.29 -5.29
N ASN A 24 -4.88 -20.95 -6.40
CA ASN A 24 -5.84 -21.74 -7.16
C ASN A 24 -6.23 -23.06 -6.47
N VAL A 25 -5.30 -23.71 -5.76
CA VAL A 25 -5.57 -24.95 -5.00
C VAL A 25 -6.46 -24.67 -3.80
N LEU A 26 -6.29 -23.55 -3.11
CA LEU A 26 -7.13 -23.15 -1.97
C LEU A 26 -8.56 -22.76 -2.39
N LEU A 27 -8.70 -22.07 -3.53
CA LEU A 27 -9.99 -21.82 -4.19
C LEU A 27 -10.67 -23.14 -4.62
N TYR A 28 -9.92 -24.10 -5.16
CA TYR A 28 -10.44 -25.41 -5.58
C TYR A 28 -10.76 -26.34 -4.39
N MET A 29 -10.14 -26.13 -3.23
CA MET A 29 -10.36 -26.88 -1.99
C MET A 29 -11.38 -26.23 -1.04
N GLY A 30 -11.98 -25.09 -1.39
CA GLY A 30 -13.00 -24.41 -0.58
C GLY A 30 -12.46 -23.75 0.69
N ILE A 31 -11.15 -23.51 0.77
CA ILE A 31 -10.51 -22.79 1.88
C ILE A 31 -10.49 -21.31 1.48
N THR A 32 -11.54 -20.57 1.83
CA THR A 32 -11.72 -19.15 1.43
C THR A 32 -10.88 -18.15 2.22
N GLU A 33 -10.11 -18.60 3.22
CA GLU A 33 -9.31 -17.72 4.09
C GLU A 33 -7.95 -18.36 4.40
N ALA A 34 -7.08 -18.49 3.40
CA ALA A 34 -5.65 -18.48 3.71
C ALA A 34 -5.26 -17.02 3.92
N ASN A 35 -5.04 -16.68 5.19
CA ASN A 35 -4.49 -15.41 5.62
C ASN A 35 -3.32 -14.94 4.74
N THR A 36 -3.57 -13.91 3.94
CA THR A 36 -2.56 -13.18 3.16
C THR A 36 -1.38 -12.67 4.02
N ASN A 37 -1.57 -12.63 5.34
CA ASN A 37 -0.58 -12.26 6.36
C ASN A 37 0.63 -13.22 6.47
N THR A 38 0.54 -14.46 6.00
CA THR A 38 1.69 -15.40 6.05
C THR A 38 2.70 -15.19 4.92
N PHE A 39 2.34 -14.46 3.86
CA PHE A 39 3.25 -14.17 2.74
C PHE A 39 3.92 -12.80 2.83
N THR A 40 3.31 -11.84 3.53
CA THR A 40 3.88 -10.50 3.73
C THR A 40 5.06 -10.48 4.72
N SER A 41 5.15 -11.49 5.60
CA SER A 41 6.16 -11.59 6.66
C SER A 41 7.45 -12.34 6.28
N LEU A 42 7.57 -12.87 5.06
CA LEU A 42 8.76 -13.63 4.61
C LEU A 42 9.76 -12.83 3.73
N LYS A 43 9.53 -11.53 3.45
CA LYS A 43 10.30 -10.77 2.44
C LYS A 43 11.23 -9.66 2.96
N ASN A 44 11.67 -9.71 4.22
CA ASN A 44 12.89 -9.00 4.64
C ASN A 44 14.15 -9.76 4.19
N THR A 45 14.24 -10.03 2.88
CA THR A 45 15.49 -10.35 2.20
C THR A 45 15.63 -9.32 1.10
N SER A 46 16.81 -8.71 1.01
CA SER A 46 17.20 -7.60 0.14
C SER A 46 17.15 -7.89 -1.37
N GLU A 47 16.15 -8.64 -1.86
CA GLU A 47 15.86 -8.90 -3.25
C GLU A 47 14.51 -8.25 -3.56
N THR A 48 14.58 -7.14 -4.31
CA THR A 48 13.46 -6.32 -4.75
C THR A 48 12.38 -7.19 -5.38
N ALA A 49 11.36 -7.53 -4.60
CA ALA A 49 10.11 -8.02 -5.14
C ALA A 49 9.54 -6.88 -5.99
N GLU A 50 9.41 -7.10 -7.29
CA GLU A 50 8.73 -6.13 -8.16
C GLU A 50 7.35 -5.86 -7.57
N VAL A 51 7.10 -4.59 -7.25
CA VAL A 51 5.79 -4.11 -6.85
C VAL A 51 4.89 -4.30 -8.06
N PRO A 52 3.73 -4.96 -7.94
CA PRO A 52 2.83 -5.15 -9.07
C PRO A 52 2.36 -3.78 -9.59
N ASP A 53 2.23 -3.64 -10.91
CA ASP A 53 1.72 -2.42 -11.57
C ASP A 53 0.35 -1.95 -11.02
N SER A 54 -0.39 -2.84 -10.36
CA SER A 54 -1.67 -2.55 -9.72
C SER A 54 -1.91 -3.48 -8.52
N ILE A 55 -2.43 -2.89 -7.45
CA ILE A 55 -2.96 -3.56 -6.26
C ILE A 55 -4.47 -3.33 -6.06
N SER A 56 -5.15 -2.78 -7.08
CA SER A 56 -6.60 -2.52 -7.04
C SER A 56 -7.40 -3.72 -6.52
N TYR A 57 -8.32 -3.46 -5.58
CA TYR A 57 -9.17 -4.46 -4.92
C TYR A 57 -8.47 -5.55 -4.09
N MET A 58 -7.16 -5.52 -3.95
CA MET A 58 -6.41 -6.52 -3.19
C MET A 58 -6.35 -6.19 -1.70
N ASP A 59 -6.17 -7.22 -0.88
CA ASP A 59 -5.95 -7.09 0.56
C ASP A 59 -4.48 -7.23 0.91
N TYR A 60 -3.92 -6.11 1.35
CA TYR A 60 -2.56 -5.90 1.84
C TYR A 60 -2.57 -5.37 3.27
N SER A 61 -3.58 -5.74 4.07
CA SER A 61 -3.64 -5.37 5.48
C SER A 61 -2.39 -5.84 6.22
N GLY A 62 -1.76 -4.94 6.98
CA GLY A 62 -0.51 -5.21 7.71
C GLY A 62 0.71 -5.50 6.82
N ALA A 63 0.64 -5.21 5.52
CA ALA A 63 1.79 -5.38 4.62
C ALA A 63 2.92 -4.39 4.95
N TYR A 64 4.15 -4.78 4.62
CA TYR A 64 5.34 -3.96 4.79
C TYR A 64 5.79 -3.40 3.44
N PHE A 65 5.71 -2.09 3.31
CA PHE A 65 6.09 -1.28 2.15
C PHE A 65 7.00 -0.10 2.53
N GLU A 66 7.65 -0.16 3.69
CA GLU A 66 8.58 0.89 4.14
C GLU A 66 9.65 1.15 3.07
N GLY A 67 9.76 2.40 2.63
CA GLY A 67 10.70 2.83 1.59
C GLY A 67 10.45 2.26 0.20
N ALA A 68 9.31 1.61 -0.04
CA ALA A 68 9.00 1.03 -1.35
C ALA A 68 8.71 2.12 -2.40
N ASP A 69 9.11 1.87 -3.64
CA ASP A 69 8.65 2.64 -4.80
C ASP A 69 7.29 2.12 -5.25
N LEU A 70 6.25 2.90 -4.94
CA LEU A 70 4.86 2.69 -5.32
C LEU A 70 4.36 3.85 -6.19
N SER A 71 5.28 4.57 -6.84
CA SER A 71 4.97 5.76 -7.62
C SER A 71 3.99 5.43 -8.75
N GLY A 72 2.91 6.20 -8.84
CA GLY A 72 1.86 6.02 -9.84
C GLY A 72 1.03 4.73 -9.73
N ILE A 73 1.22 3.92 -8.67
CA ILE A 73 0.55 2.63 -8.53
C ILE A 73 -0.97 2.76 -8.61
N ASN A 74 -1.63 1.78 -9.24
CA ASN A 74 -3.07 1.69 -9.20
C ASN A 74 -3.55 0.85 -8.00
N GLY A 75 -3.99 1.52 -6.94
CA GLY A 75 -4.54 0.92 -5.73
C GLY A 75 -6.01 1.24 -5.51
N TYR A 76 -6.80 1.37 -6.58
CA TYR A 76 -8.23 1.63 -6.49
C TYR A 76 -8.92 0.58 -5.60
N LYS A 77 -9.57 1.02 -4.51
CA LYS A 77 -10.20 0.13 -3.52
C LYS A 77 -9.27 -0.94 -2.91
N ALA A 78 -7.96 -0.71 -2.89
CA ALA A 78 -7.06 -1.58 -2.15
C ALA A 78 -7.34 -1.50 -0.65
N ILE A 79 -7.13 -2.60 0.07
CA ILE A 79 -7.19 -2.66 1.53
C ILE A 79 -5.74 -2.67 2.03
N LEU A 80 -5.34 -1.58 2.66
CA LEU A 80 -4.00 -1.32 3.21
C LEU A 80 -4.09 -1.06 4.72
N THR A 81 -5.09 -1.62 5.39
CA THR A 81 -5.33 -1.35 6.81
C THR A 81 -4.13 -1.79 7.65
N GLY A 82 -3.62 -0.91 8.49
CA GLY A 82 -2.43 -1.18 9.31
C GLY A 82 -1.14 -1.46 8.53
N ALA A 83 -1.08 -1.18 7.22
CA ALA A 83 0.12 -1.35 6.43
C ALA A 83 1.22 -0.36 6.87
N ASP A 84 2.47 -0.80 6.80
CA ASP A 84 3.65 0.02 7.03
C ASP A 84 4.13 0.60 5.69
N LEU A 85 3.83 1.88 5.45
CA LEU A 85 4.15 2.65 4.25
C LEU A 85 5.12 3.81 4.57
N ARG A 86 5.86 3.71 5.69
CA ARG A 86 6.80 4.75 6.10
C ARG A 86 7.81 5.03 5.01
N SER A 87 8.03 6.31 4.70
CA SER A 87 8.98 6.75 3.68
C SER A 87 8.77 6.13 2.28
N ALA A 88 7.60 5.53 2.00
CA ALA A 88 7.27 5.01 0.68
C ALA A 88 7.10 6.16 -0.33
N ASP A 89 7.50 5.92 -1.57
CA ASP A 89 7.18 6.82 -2.69
C ASP A 89 5.80 6.42 -3.24
N LEU A 90 4.80 7.27 -3.00
CA LEU A 90 3.44 7.17 -3.50
C LEU A 90 3.11 8.36 -4.43
N HIS A 91 4.13 8.96 -5.04
CA HIS A 91 3.96 10.08 -5.95
C HIS A 91 2.95 9.74 -7.05
N GLY A 92 1.86 10.51 -7.13
CA GLY A 92 0.80 10.29 -8.12
C GLY A 92 0.04 8.95 -8.00
N ALA A 93 0.17 8.22 -6.89
CA ALA A 93 -0.55 6.96 -6.66
C ALA A 93 -2.07 7.14 -6.77
N LYS A 94 -2.77 6.14 -7.29
CA LYS A 94 -4.22 6.13 -7.49
C LYS A 94 -4.88 5.28 -6.41
N LEU A 95 -5.19 5.90 -5.29
CA LEU A 95 -5.73 5.28 -4.07
C LEU A 95 -7.20 5.70 -3.80
N THR A 96 -7.92 6.12 -4.83
CA THR A 96 -9.36 6.43 -4.75
C THR A 96 -10.11 5.26 -4.11
N LEU A 97 -10.92 5.55 -3.08
CA LEU A 97 -11.68 4.57 -2.29
C LEU A 97 -10.84 3.48 -1.60
N ALA A 98 -9.52 3.63 -1.49
CA ALA A 98 -8.69 2.70 -0.73
C ALA A 98 -8.96 2.80 0.78
N ASP A 99 -8.77 1.70 1.50
CA ASP A 99 -8.84 1.67 2.96
C ASP A 99 -7.44 1.62 3.56
N LEU A 100 -7.00 2.74 4.13
CA LEU A 100 -5.70 2.97 4.76
C LEU A 100 -5.85 3.12 6.28
N SER A 101 -6.97 2.63 6.85
CA SER A 101 -7.25 2.76 8.28
C SER A 101 -6.10 2.19 9.13
N GLY A 102 -5.56 3.01 10.03
CA GLY A 102 -4.46 2.65 10.92
C GLY A 102 -3.12 2.41 10.23
N ALA A 103 -2.97 2.69 8.94
CA ALA A 103 -1.70 2.59 8.24
C ALA A 103 -0.67 3.62 8.77
N ASP A 104 0.61 3.29 8.64
CA ASP A 104 1.72 4.17 8.99
C ASP A 104 2.34 4.75 7.71
N LEU A 105 2.07 6.03 7.44
CA LEU A 105 2.51 6.78 6.27
C LEU A 105 3.50 7.89 6.65
N ARG A 106 4.17 7.76 7.80
CA ARG A 106 5.14 8.77 8.24
C ARG A 106 6.20 8.98 7.18
N GLU A 107 6.48 10.24 6.88
CA GLU A 107 7.51 10.66 5.91
C GLU A 107 7.30 10.11 4.48
N ALA A 108 6.11 9.60 4.13
CA ALA A 108 5.80 9.14 2.78
C ALA A 108 5.65 10.32 1.80
N ASP A 109 6.05 10.12 0.55
CA ASP A 109 5.81 11.06 -0.55
C ASP A 109 4.45 10.74 -1.19
N LEU A 110 3.46 11.59 -0.99
CA LEU A 110 2.11 11.47 -1.56
C LEU A 110 1.82 12.62 -2.54
N ILE A 111 2.85 13.26 -3.09
CA ILE A 111 2.69 14.43 -3.96
C ILE A 111 1.80 14.04 -5.15
N GLY A 112 0.70 14.79 -5.34
CA GLY A 112 -0.25 14.56 -6.44
C GLY A 112 -1.08 13.27 -6.35
N ALA A 113 -0.99 12.50 -5.26
CA ALA A 113 -1.74 11.26 -5.09
C ALA A 113 -3.26 11.48 -5.13
N LYS A 114 -4.01 10.49 -5.62
CA LYS A 114 -5.48 10.48 -5.65
C LYS A 114 -6.00 9.65 -4.49
N LEU A 115 -6.50 10.31 -3.46
CA LEU A 115 -7.05 9.73 -2.23
C LEU A 115 -8.54 10.12 -2.07
N ASP A 116 -9.22 10.51 -3.15
CA ASP A 116 -10.61 10.92 -3.09
C ASP A 116 -11.47 9.75 -2.59
N TYR A 117 -12.30 10.05 -1.59
CA TYR A 117 -13.13 9.08 -0.86
C TYR A 117 -12.36 7.93 -0.18
N ALA A 118 -11.05 8.03 0.01
CA ALA A 118 -10.27 7.06 0.78
C ALA A 118 -10.65 7.09 2.27
N ILE A 119 -10.44 5.96 2.94
CA ILE A 119 -10.62 5.83 4.39
C ILE A 119 -9.23 5.92 5.04
N LEU A 120 -8.97 6.98 5.79
CA LEU A 120 -7.69 7.31 6.42
C LEU A 120 -7.85 7.40 7.95
N ARG A 121 -8.73 6.56 8.51
CA ARG A 121 -9.07 6.63 9.94
C ARG A 121 -7.90 6.18 10.78
N GLY A 122 -7.47 6.99 11.75
CA GLY A 122 -6.33 6.66 12.62
C GLY A 122 -4.99 6.49 11.89
N THR A 123 -4.89 6.94 10.63
CA THR A 123 -3.65 6.86 9.86
C THR A 123 -2.62 7.84 10.39
N ASP A 124 -1.36 7.41 10.48
CA ASP A 124 -0.24 8.26 10.88
C ASP A 124 0.41 8.88 9.63
N LEU A 125 0.16 10.17 9.39
CA LEU A 125 0.66 10.94 8.25
C LEU A 125 1.76 11.93 8.67
N ARG A 126 2.37 11.75 9.84
CA ARG A 126 3.32 12.74 10.37
C ARG A 126 4.51 12.91 9.43
N GLY A 127 4.77 14.15 9.03
CA GLY A 127 5.85 14.49 8.11
C GLY A 127 5.66 14.01 6.67
N ALA A 128 4.50 13.43 6.30
CA ALA A 128 4.22 13.05 4.93
C ALA A 128 4.05 14.28 4.02
N ASP A 129 4.39 14.16 2.74
CA ASP A 129 4.16 15.21 1.75
C ASP A 129 2.90 14.92 0.92
N LEU A 130 1.79 15.58 1.24
CA LEU A 130 0.50 15.50 0.54
C LEU A 130 0.32 16.64 -0.47
N SER A 131 1.39 17.36 -0.85
CA SER A 131 1.26 18.52 -1.71
C SER A 131 0.57 18.16 -3.03
N PHE A 132 -0.42 18.95 -3.42
CA PHE A 132 -1.27 18.73 -4.60
C PHE A 132 -2.05 17.40 -4.63
N ALA A 133 -2.13 16.67 -3.51
CA ALA A 133 -2.95 15.46 -3.41
C ALA A 133 -4.46 15.80 -3.43
N ASP A 134 -5.28 14.84 -3.84
CA ASP A 134 -6.73 14.94 -3.85
C ASP A 134 -7.31 14.13 -2.69
N LEU A 135 -7.77 14.80 -1.63
CA LEU A 135 -8.40 14.19 -0.45
C LEU A 135 -9.92 14.41 -0.42
N ARG A 136 -10.54 14.77 -1.55
CA ARG A 136 -11.96 15.11 -1.56
C ARG A 136 -12.82 13.98 -1.02
N GLY A 137 -13.65 14.26 -0.02
CA GLY A 137 -14.54 13.26 0.58
C GLY A 137 -13.85 12.17 1.41
N ALA A 138 -12.53 12.24 1.61
CA ALA A 138 -11.79 11.30 2.44
C ALA A 138 -12.22 11.37 3.91
N ASP A 139 -12.10 10.26 4.62
CA ASP A 139 -12.37 10.18 6.06
C ASP A 139 -11.06 10.19 6.84
N LEU A 140 -10.74 11.31 7.47
CA LEU A 140 -9.53 11.56 8.25
C LEU A 140 -9.76 11.41 9.77
N THR A 141 -10.87 10.79 10.19
CA THR A 141 -11.17 10.66 11.63
C THR A 141 -10.00 10.03 12.38
N ASP A 142 -9.49 10.72 13.40
CA ASP A 142 -8.34 10.36 14.24
C ASP A 142 -6.98 10.27 13.52
N ALA A 143 -6.86 10.77 12.28
CA ALA A 143 -5.57 10.84 11.58
C ALA A 143 -4.62 11.87 12.23
N ASP A 144 -3.31 11.60 12.19
CA ASP A 144 -2.27 12.53 12.65
C ASP A 144 -1.47 13.10 11.47
N LEU A 145 -1.74 14.35 11.11
CA LEU A 145 -1.03 15.13 10.08
C LEU A 145 0.02 16.08 10.68
N THR A 146 0.49 15.87 11.91
CA THR A 146 1.52 16.74 12.52
C THR A 146 2.73 16.84 11.58
N ASN A 147 3.11 18.06 11.22
CA ASN A 147 4.22 18.37 10.29
C ASN A 147 4.01 17.87 8.84
N ALA A 148 2.83 17.39 8.45
CA ALA A 148 2.57 17.03 7.06
C ALA A 148 2.55 18.29 6.17
N LEU A 149 3.09 18.17 4.96
CA LEU A 149 3.00 19.22 3.93
C LEU A 149 1.68 19.04 3.18
N ILE A 150 0.83 20.07 3.18
CA ILE A 150 -0.49 20.01 2.53
C ILE A 150 -0.72 21.18 1.55
N GLU A 151 0.35 21.69 0.94
CA GLU A 151 0.25 22.79 -0.01
C GLU A 151 -0.53 22.34 -1.25
N GLY A 152 -1.60 23.06 -1.58
CA GLY A 152 -2.43 22.74 -2.75
C GLY A 152 -3.25 21.45 -2.64
N THR A 153 -3.26 20.77 -1.48
CA THR A 153 -4.08 19.59 -1.24
C THR A 153 -5.57 19.94 -1.27
N ASP A 154 -6.36 19.17 -2.02
CA ASP A 154 -7.81 19.37 -2.09
C ASP A 154 -8.52 18.66 -0.93
N ILE A 155 -8.90 19.43 0.09
CA ILE A 155 -9.53 18.93 1.32
C ILE A 155 -11.05 19.16 1.37
N ARG A 156 -11.71 19.38 0.22
CA ARG A 156 -13.16 19.60 0.22
C ARG A 156 -13.91 18.34 0.65
N TRP A 157 -14.91 18.51 1.52
CA TRP A 157 -15.77 17.42 2.03
C TRP A 157 -15.06 16.32 2.85
N ILE A 158 -13.85 16.58 3.35
CA ILE A 158 -13.22 15.65 4.31
C ILE A 158 -14.12 15.48 5.55
N LYS A 159 -14.02 14.30 6.18
CA LYS A 159 -14.75 13.95 7.39
C LYS A 159 -13.78 13.70 8.54
N GLY A 160 -14.28 13.83 9.77
CA GLY A 160 -13.56 13.47 10.98
C GLY A 160 -12.75 14.62 11.60
N GLU A 161 -12.49 14.49 12.89
CA GLU A 161 -11.47 15.28 13.57
C GLU A 161 -10.10 14.66 13.28
N TYR A 162 -9.09 15.50 13.04
CA TYR A 162 -7.72 15.06 12.80
C TYR A 162 -6.76 16.03 13.49
N LYS A 163 -5.55 15.56 13.75
CA LYS A 163 -4.48 16.37 14.31
C LYS A 163 -3.63 16.95 13.18
N ARG A 164 -3.17 18.21 13.33
CA ARG A 164 -2.36 18.92 12.34
C ARG A 164 -1.25 19.70 13.03
#